data_AF-A0A2S9A0E4-F1
#
_entry.id   AF-A0A2S9A0E4-F1
#
_cell.length_a   1.000
_cell.length_b   1.000
_cell.length_c   1.000
_cell.angle_alpha   90.00
_cell.angle_beta   90.00
_cell.angle_gamma   90.00
#
_symmetry.space_group_name_H-M   'P 1'
#
loop_
_entity.id
_entity.type
_entity.pdbx_description
1 polymer ?
#
loop_
_entity_poly.entity_id
_entity_poly.type
_entity_poly.pdbx_seq_one_letter_code
_entity_poly.pdbx_strand_id
1 'polypeptide(L)'
;MTRIWVVRHGQSMLNEAERMQGWSDAPLTALGREQATTRGLDLAAAGIQFDAAFSGDGIRHRETAARLLDASGSELQAEPDPRWRELCFGRLEAVRARKFFRLMQAHAAADNPFIATLDALAAKDPLAEAPADVARRATAALHDVAGAGSEVLVVTSGITILTLLHGLGADLEHLATGPANLSVSTVHRIDEGWRVDRVADPDPVAV
;
A
#
# COMPACT_ATOMS: atom_id res chain seq x y z
N MET A 1 -10.02 -17.32 -12.00
CA MET A 1 -10.49 -16.34 -11.00
C MET A 1 -9.25 -15.87 -10.26
N THR A 2 -8.95 -14.57 -10.29
CA THR A 2 -7.68 -14.05 -9.78
C THR A 2 -7.93 -13.30 -8.48
N ARG A 3 -7.20 -13.71 -7.43
CA ARG A 3 -7.09 -13.02 -6.15
C ARG A 3 -5.77 -12.25 -6.13
N ILE A 4 -5.84 -10.97 -5.79
CA ILE A 4 -4.69 -10.10 -5.66
C ILE A 4 -4.55 -9.71 -4.20
N TRP A 5 -3.39 -9.99 -3.63
CA TRP A 5 -2.99 -9.67 -2.27
C TRP A 5 -2.21 -8.37 -2.28
N VAL A 6 -2.83 -7.29 -1.83
CA VAL A 6 -2.22 -5.96 -1.73
C VAL A 6 -1.72 -5.76 -0.31
N VAL A 7 -0.39 -5.77 -0.14
CA VAL A 7 0.29 -5.76 1.15
C VAL A 7 0.99 -4.42 1.37
N ARG A 8 0.81 -3.80 2.53
CA ARG A 8 1.59 -2.61 2.91
C ARG A 8 3.02 -3.02 3.26
N HIS A 9 4.02 -2.26 2.80
CA HIS A 9 5.42 -2.47 3.20
C HIS A 9 5.64 -2.48 4.74
N GLY A 10 6.76 -3.07 5.16
CA GLY A 10 7.22 -3.07 6.54
C GLY A 10 7.59 -1.69 7.07
N GLN A 11 7.75 -1.58 8.39
CA GLN A 11 8.16 -0.32 9.00
C GLN A 11 9.48 0.17 8.37
N SER A 12 9.47 1.39 7.82
CA SER A 12 10.66 2.06 7.28
C SER A 12 11.28 3.00 8.31
N MET A 13 12.54 3.41 8.07
CA MET A 13 13.18 4.43 8.91
C MET A 13 12.41 5.77 8.93
N LEU A 14 11.71 6.13 7.85
CA LEU A 14 10.88 7.34 7.83
C LEU A 14 9.56 7.15 8.58
N ASN A 15 9.00 5.94 8.62
CA ASN A 15 7.85 5.63 9.49
C ASN A 15 8.24 5.76 10.97
N GLU A 16 9.35 5.12 11.36
CA GLU A 16 9.90 5.19 12.72
C GLU A 16 10.22 6.63 13.15
N ALA A 17 10.74 7.44 12.22
CA ALA A 17 11.03 8.86 12.47
C ALA A 17 9.80 9.79 12.38
N GLU A 18 8.59 9.25 12.23
CA GLU A 18 7.33 9.98 12.07
C GLU A 18 7.37 11.04 10.96
N ARG A 19 7.89 10.66 9.78
CA ARG A 19 8.02 11.52 8.61
C ARG A 19 7.11 11.06 7.48
N MET A 20 6.57 12.02 6.76
CA MET A 20 5.82 11.77 5.52
C MET A 20 6.75 11.06 4.53
N GLN A 21 6.28 9.97 3.96
CA GLN A 21 7.07 9.16 3.04
C GLN A 21 6.21 8.80 1.84
N GLY A 22 6.42 9.50 0.74
CA GLY A 22 5.83 9.15 -0.55
C GLY A 22 6.90 8.56 -1.44
N TRP A 23 7.50 9.43 -2.26
CA TRP A 23 8.57 9.10 -3.20
C TRP A 23 9.96 9.25 -2.59
N SER A 24 10.12 10.04 -1.53
CA SER A 24 11.33 9.93 -0.71
C SER A 24 11.37 8.54 -0.11
N ASP A 25 12.55 7.95 -0.13
CA ASP A 25 12.68 6.55 0.21
C ASP A 25 13.69 6.30 1.31
N ALA A 26 13.45 5.23 2.04
CA ALA A 26 14.27 4.82 3.16
C ALA A 26 14.12 3.31 3.34
N PRO A 27 15.19 2.61 3.73
CA PRO A 27 15.13 1.17 3.94
C PRO A 27 14.20 0.80 5.10
N LEU A 28 13.91 -0.49 5.22
CA LEU A 28 13.20 -1.03 6.37
C LEU A 28 14.05 -0.90 7.65
N THR A 29 13.38 -0.72 8.78
CA THR A 29 14.01 -0.88 10.11
C THR A 29 14.29 -2.37 10.38
N ALA A 30 15.02 -2.68 11.44
CA ALA A 30 15.16 -4.08 11.89
C ALA A 30 13.78 -4.72 12.14
N LEU A 31 12.86 -3.99 12.78
CA LEU A 31 11.50 -4.42 12.99
C LEU A 31 10.75 -4.62 11.66
N GLY A 32 10.86 -3.69 10.70
CA GLY A 32 10.20 -3.83 9.40
C GLY A 32 10.65 -5.07 8.61
N ARG A 33 11.92 -5.44 8.75
CA ARG A 33 12.48 -6.67 8.16
C ARG A 33 11.91 -7.92 8.81
N GLU A 34 11.84 -7.94 10.14
CA GLU A 34 11.24 -9.03 10.91
C GLU A 34 9.76 -9.19 10.54
N GLN A 35 8.99 -8.08 10.53
CA GLN A 35 7.59 -8.07 10.12
C GLN A 35 7.38 -8.71 8.74
N ALA A 36 8.21 -8.34 7.75
CA ALA A 36 8.11 -8.89 6.40
C ALA A 36 8.42 -10.39 6.34
N THR A 37 9.44 -10.83 7.07
CA THR A 37 9.79 -12.25 7.19
C THR A 37 8.68 -13.04 7.89
N THR A 38 8.16 -12.55 9.02
CA THR A 38 7.03 -13.19 9.72
C THR A 38 5.81 -13.29 8.83
N ARG A 39 5.46 -12.23 8.08
CA ARG A 39 4.33 -12.27 7.15
C ARG A 39 4.52 -13.34 6.07
N GLY A 40 5.73 -13.54 5.56
CA GLY A 40 6.01 -14.62 4.61
C GLY A 40 5.79 -16.01 5.20
N LEU A 41 6.26 -16.24 6.43
CA LEU A 41 6.03 -17.50 7.17
C LEU A 41 4.55 -17.75 7.43
N ASP A 42 3.82 -16.72 7.86
CA ASP A 42 2.39 -16.76 8.15
C ASP A 42 1.58 -17.19 6.91
N LEU A 43 1.88 -16.59 5.75
CA LEU A 43 1.21 -16.90 4.48
C LEU A 43 1.54 -18.34 4.02
N ALA A 44 2.79 -18.78 4.18
CA ALA A 44 3.17 -20.15 3.87
C ALA A 44 2.50 -21.18 4.80
N ALA A 45 2.42 -20.89 6.10
CA ALA A 45 1.72 -21.73 7.07
C ALA A 45 0.22 -21.86 6.77
N ALA A 46 -0.37 -20.82 6.17
CA ALA A 46 -1.74 -20.81 5.68
C ALA A 46 -1.94 -21.56 4.34
N GLY A 47 -0.86 -22.06 3.73
CA GLY A 47 -0.88 -22.73 2.43
C GLY A 47 -1.06 -21.78 1.24
N ILE A 48 -0.78 -20.49 1.41
CA ILE A 48 -0.89 -19.49 0.33
C ILE A 48 0.40 -19.52 -0.49
N GLN A 49 0.26 -19.72 -1.80
CA GLN A 49 1.35 -19.68 -2.77
C GLN A 49 0.98 -18.70 -3.88
N PHE A 50 1.96 -17.90 -4.31
CA PHE A 50 1.76 -16.90 -5.36
C PHE A 50 2.25 -17.43 -6.70
N ASP A 51 1.52 -17.10 -7.76
CA ASP A 51 1.91 -17.37 -9.15
C ASP A 51 2.78 -16.23 -9.72
N ALA A 52 2.55 -15.02 -9.23
CA ALA A 52 3.27 -13.82 -9.63
C ALA A 52 3.37 -12.83 -8.46
N ALA A 53 4.39 -11.99 -8.49
CA ALA A 53 4.60 -10.95 -7.50
C ALA A 53 5.01 -9.62 -8.15
N PHE A 54 4.49 -8.53 -7.62
CA PHE A 54 4.78 -7.16 -8.03
C PHE A 54 5.04 -6.29 -6.81
N SER A 55 5.70 -5.16 -7.02
CA SER A 55 5.90 -4.19 -5.96
C SER A 55 5.97 -2.76 -6.49
N GLY A 56 5.76 -1.79 -5.61
CA GLY A 56 6.29 -0.46 -5.83
C GLY A 56 7.81 -0.53 -6.02
N ASP A 57 8.36 0.39 -6.80
CA ASP A 57 9.79 0.41 -7.08
C ASP A 57 10.61 1.12 -5.98
N GLY A 58 10.02 1.47 -4.84
CA GLY A 58 10.78 1.92 -3.66
C GLY A 58 11.57 0.78 -3.02
N ILE A 59 12.76 1.07 -2.51
CA ILE A 59 13.62 0.22 -1.68
C ILE A 59 12.79 -0.49 -0.61
N ARG A 60 11.93 0.21 0.13
CA ARG A 60 11.09 -0.41 1.18
C ARG A 60 10.08 -1.43 0.63
N HIS A 61 9.53 -1.18 -0.55
CA HIS A 61 8.57 -2.08 -1.21
C HIS A 61 9.29 -3.33 -1.69
N ARG A 62 10.39 -3.15 -2.42
CA ARG A 62 11.24 -4.24 -2.92
C ARG A 62 11.81 -5.09 -1.79
N GLU A 63 12.32 -4.46 -0.73
CA GLU A 63 12.88 -5.14 0.44
C GLU A 63 11.81 -5.93 1.19
N THR A 64 10.59 -5.38 1.33
CA THR A 64 9.47 -6.12 1.93
C THR A 64 9.08 -7.32 1.07
N ALA A 65 8.91 -7.13 -0.24
CA ALA A 65 8.50 -8.19 -1.16
C ALA A 65 9.52 -9.34 -1.19
N ALA A 66 10.81 -9.01 -1.29
CA ALA A 66 11.89 -10.01 -1.29
C ALA A 66 11.89 -10.85 0.00
N ARG A 67 11.78 -10.20 1.16
CA ARG A 67 11.76 -10.89 2.46
C ARG A 67 10.53 -11.77 2.67
N LEU A 68 9.37 -11.28 2.25
CA LEU A 68 8.12 -12.03 2.35
C LEU A 68 8.17 -13.27 1.45
N LEU A 69 8.60 -13.12 0.20
CA LEU A 69 8.70 -14.23 -0.76
C LEU A 69 9.72 -15.27 -0.32
N ASP A 70 10.92 -14.85 0.08
CA ASP A 70 11.98 -15.73 0.59
C ASP A 70 11.50 -16.55 1.79
N ALA A 71 10.89 -15.88 2.78
CA ALA A 71 10.36 -16.53 3.97
C ALA A 71 9.16 -17.46 3.67
N SER A 72 8.41 -17.19 2.60
CA SER A 72 7.33 -18.08 2.15
C SER A 72 7.82 -19.32 1.39
N GLY A 73 9.13 -19.42 1.13
CA GLY A 73 9.72 -20.50 0.32
C GLY A 73 9.49 -20.33 -1.19
N SER A 74 9.15 -19.13 -1.65
CA SER A 74 8.93 -18.83 -3.06
C SER A 74 10.25 -18.47 -3.75
N GLU A 75 10.45 -18.94 -4.99
CA GLU A 75 11.55 -18.52 -5.86
C GLU A 75 11.20 -17.26 -6.68
N LEU A 76 10.00 -16.71 -6.53
CA LEU A 76 9.57 -15.53 -7.26
C LEU A 76 10.39 -14.29 -6.87
N GLN A 77 10.57 -13.42 -7.85
CA GLN A 77 11.06 -12.06 -7.63
C GLN A 77 9.96 -11.08 -8.01
N ALA A 78 9.63 -10.17 -7.09
CA ALA A 78 8.60 -9.18 -7.35
C ALA A 78 9.04 -8.19 -8.44
N GLU A 79 8.27 -8.08 -9.51
CA GLU A 79 8.51 -7.10 -10.57
C GLU A 79 8.19 -5.68 -10.07
N PRO A 80 9.14 -4.73 -10.15
CA PRO A 80 8.90 -3.36 -9.73
C PRO A 80 8.06 -2.61 -10.77
N ASP A 81 6.96 -1.98 -10.35
CA ASP A 81 6.12 -1.12 -11.17
C ASP A 81 5.89 0.23 -10.46
N PRO A 82 6.35 1.36 -11.03
CA PRO A 82 6.17 2.70 -10.46
C PRO A 82 4.70 3.08 -10.20
N ARG A 83 3.73 2.44 -10.86
CA ARG A 83 2.30 2.67 -10.63
C ARG A 83 1.84 2.18 -9.25
N TRP A 84 2.64 1.36 -8.56
CA TRP A 84 2.44 0.96 -7.17
C TRP A 84 3.17 1.86 -6.15
N ARG A 85 3.81 2.96 -6.56
CA ARG A 85 4.40 3.93 -5.62
C ARG A 85 3.35 4.49 -4.67
N GLU A 86 3.80 5.01 -3.53
CA GLU A 86 2.96 5.84 -2.67
C GLU A 86 2.61 7.18 -3.36
N LEU A 87 1.59 7.88 -2.85
CA LEU A 87 1.33 9.28 -3.19
C LEU A 87 2.61 10.14 -3.05
N CYS A 88 2.93 10.96 -4.05
CA CYS A 88 4.00 11.95 -3.92
C CYS A 88 3.52 13.14 -3.08
N PHE A 89 4.17 13.42 -1.95
CA PHE A 89 3.81 14.55 -1.08
C PHE A 89 4.45 15.88 -1.50
N GLY A 90 5.15 15.91 -2.64
CA GLY A 90 5.87 17.09 -3.11
C GLY A 90 6.84 17.64 -2.06
N ARG A 91 6.73 18.92 -1.72
CA ARG A 91 7.56 19.60 -0.72
C ARG A 91 7.36 19.12 0.71
N LEU A 92 6.36 18.26 0.97
CA LEU A 92 6.16 17.64 2.28
C LEU A 92 6.88 16.29 2.43
N GLU A 93 7.52 15.78 1.38
CA GLU A 93 8.38 14.60 1.46
C GLU A 93 9.42 14.72 2.58
N ALA A 94 9.55 13.64 3.37
CA ALA A 94 10.42 13.54 4.55
C ALA A 94 10.18 14.57 5.66
N VAL A 95 9.16 15.42 5.58
CA VAL A 95 8.79 16.37 6.64
C VAL A 95 8.08 15.62 7.77
N ARG A 96 8.23 16.07 9.03
CA ARG A 96 7.51 15.47 10.17
C ARG A 96 6.00 15.43 9.92
N ALA A 97 5.38 14.26 10.11
CA ALA A 97 3.97 14.00 9.86
C ALA A 97 3.04 14.95 10.62
N ARG A 98 3.43 15.38 11.83
CA ARG A 98 2.72 16.41 12.61
C ARG A 98 2.46 17.71 11.85
N LYS A 99 3.28 18.07 10.85
CA LYS A 99 3.04 19.24 10.00
C LYS A 99 1.83 19.01 9.10
N PHE A 100 1.72 17.82 8.50
CA PHE A 100 0.57 17.44 7.71
C PHE A 100 -0.71 17.42 8.55
N PHE A 101 -0.69 16.82 9.75
CA PHE A 101 -1.83 16.85 10.66
C PHE A 101 -2.27 18.26 11.06
N ARG A 102 -1.33 19.22 11.16
CA ARG A 102 -1.67 20.62 11.38
C ARG A 102 -2.36 21.24 10.16
N LEU A 103 -1.93 20.90 8.95
CA LEU A 103 -2.60 21.36 7.72
C LEU A 103 -4.03 20.83 7.63
N MET A 104 -4.28 19.59 8.09
CA MET A 104 -5.63 19.03 8.13
C MET A 104 -6.60 19.82 8.99
N GLN A 105 -6.13 20.58 9.97
CA GLN A 105 -7.02 21.43 10.79
C GLN A 105 -7.72 22.51 9.95
N ALA A 106 -7.08 22.98 8.87
CA ALA A 106 -7.71 23.93 7.93
C ALA A 106 -8.85 23.30 7.11
N HIS A 107 -8.94 21.98 7.10
CA HIS A 107 -9.92 21.19 6.36
C HIS A 107 -10.82 20.36 7.29
N ALA A 108 -10.85 20.66 8.60
CA ALA A 108 -11.57 19.86 9.59
C ALA A 108 -13.09 19.79 9.38
N ALA A 109 -13.67 20.73 8.65
CA ALA A 109 -15.09 20.77 8.31
C ALA A 109 -15.44 20.04 7.01
N ALA A 110 -14.44 19.52 6.28
CA ALA A 110 -14.69 18.69 5.10
C ALA A 110 -15.14 17.29 5.52
N ASP A 111 -15.94 16.63 4.67
CA ASP A 111 -16.39 15.25 4.91
C ASP A 111 -15.20 14.29 5.12
N ASN A 112 -14.12 14.51 4.36
CA ASN A 112 -12.85 13.82 4.56
C ASN A 112 -11.70 14.85 4.62
N PRO A 113 -11.30 15.30 5.83
CA PRO A 113 -10.23 16.28 6.01
C PRO A 113 -8.88 15.83 5.45
N PHE A 114 -8.63 14.52 5.44
CA PHE A 114 -7.39 13.95 4.92
C PHE A 114 -7.28 14.12 3.40
N ILE A 115 -8.32 13.70 2.66
CA ILE A 115 -8.38 13.86 1.19
C ILE A 115 -8.39 15.34 0.81
N ALA A 116 -9.20 16.16 1.46
CA ALA A 116 -9.25 17.60 1.19
C ALA A 116 -7.89 18.29 1.37
N THR A 117 -7.08 17.83 2.33
CA THR A 117 -5.72 18.34 2.56
C THR A 117 -4.76 17.90 1.45
N LEU A 118 -4.86 16.65 0.97
CA LEU A 118 -4.05 16.15 -0.13
C LEU A 118 -4.39 16.84 -1.45
N ASP A 119 -5.67 17.05 -1.75
CA ASP A 119 -6.12 17.81 -2.92
C ASP A 119 -5.61 19.26 -2.87
N ALA A 120 -5.71 19.91 -1.70
CA ALA A 120 -5.20 21.27 -1.52
C ALA A 120 -3.67 21.36 -1.65
N LEU A 121 -2.94 20.28 -1.30
CA LEU A 121 -1.50 20.17 -1.50
C LEU A 121 -1.18 20.04 -2.99
N ALA A 122 -1.81 19.11 -3.70
CA ALA A 122 -1.62 18.87 -5.13
C ALA A 122 -1.98 20.11 -5.98
N ALA A 123 -3.01 20.86 -5.60
CA ALA A 123 -3.39 22.10 -6.28
C ALA A 123 -2.35 23.22 -6.15
N LYS A 124 -1.47 23.19 -5.14
CA LYS A 124 -0.49 24.25 -4.84
C LYS A 124 0.94 23.87 -5.17
N ASP A 125 1.25 22.57 -5.14
CA ASP A 125 2.60 22.06 -5.36
C ASP A 125 2.61 21.14 -6.58
N PRO A 126 3.22 21.54 -7.70
CA PRO A 126 3.23 20.74 -8.92
C PRO A 126 4.03 19.43 -8.80
N LEU A 127 4.77 19.25 -7.69
CA LEU A 127 5.44 17.98 -7.38
C LEU A 127 4.54 17.02 -6.61
N ALA A 128 3.45 17.49 -6.00
CA ALA A 128 2.55 16.66 -5.22
C ALA A 128 1.50 16.01 -6.13
N GLU A 129 1.15 14.77 -5.81
CA GLU A 129 0.17 13.98 -6.56
C GLU A 129 -1.20 14.08 -5.89
N ALA A 130 -2.27 14.19 -6.69
CA ALA A 130 -3.62 14.15 -6.17
C ALA A 130 -4.04 12.70 -5.86
N PRO A 131 -4.85 12.44 -4.82
CA PRO A 131 -5.37 11.10 -4.51
C PRO A 131 -6.05 10.41 -5.71
N ALA A 132 -6.76 11.17 -6.55
CA ALA A 132 -7.40 10.64 -7.76
C ALA A 132 -6.39 10.11 -8.79
N ASP A 133 -5.21 10.71 -8.89
CA ASP A 133 -4.14 10.25 -9.78
C ASP A 133 -3.55 8.93 -9.29
N VAL A 134 -3.36 8.81 -7.97
CA VAL A 134 -2.93 7.56 -7.31
C VAL A 134 -3.94 6.44 -7.57
N ALA A 135 -5.23 6.70 -7.32
CA ALA A 135 -6.31 5.73 -7.54
C ALA A 135 -6.31 5.25 -9.00
N ARG A 136 -6.17 6.17 -9.95
CA ARG A 136 -6.16 5.86 -11.39
C ARG A 136 -4.98 4.97 -11.78
N ARG A 137 -3.74 5.30 -11.38
CA ARG A 137 -2.57 4.50 -11.75
C ARG A 137 -2.55 3.14 -11.04
N ALA A 138 -2.98 3.08 -9.77
CA ALA A 138 -3.06 1.84 -9.01
C ALA A 138 -4.15 0.91 -9.59
N THR A 139 -5.30 1.45 -9.99
CA THR A 139 -6.36 0.67 -10.64
C THR A 139 -5.92 0.13 -12.00
N ALA A 140 -5.22 0.94 -12.80
CA ALA A 140 -4.64 0.48 -14.06
C ALA A 140 -3.64 -0.66 -13.84
N ALA A 141 -2.74 -0.53 -12.86
CA ALA A 141 -1.81 -1.59 -12.50
C ALA A 141 -2.53 -2.85 -11.99
N LEU A 142 -3.60 -2.68 -11.20
CA LEU A 142 -4.42 -3.79 -10.71
C LEU A 142 -5.02 -4.61 -11.87
N HIS A 143 -5.53 -3.94 -12.91
CA HIS A 143 -6.05 -4.59 -14.11
C HIS A 143 -4.99 -5.40 -14.87
N ASP A 144 -3.78 -4.87 -14.98
CA ASP A 144 -2.69 -5.55 -15.70
C ASP A 144 -2.22 -6.80 -14.95
N VAL A 145 -1.99 -6.69 -13.64
CA VAL A 145 -1.49 -7.83 -12.83
C VAL A 145 -2.55 -8.92 -12.65
N ALA A 146 -3.82 -8.61 -12.88
CA ALA A 146 -4.92 -9.58 -12.85
C ALA A 146 -4.75 -10.75 -13.84
N GLY A 147 -3.97 -10.54 -14.91
CA GLY A 147 -3.67 -11.57 -15.90
C GLY A 147 -2.50 -12.48 -15.54
N ALA A 148 -1.78 -12.20 -14.46
CA ALA A 148 -0.50 -12.84 -14.15
C ALA A 148 -0.62 -14.20 -13.42
N GLY A 149 -1.82 -14.58 -12.97
CA GLY A 149 -2.03 -15.83 -12.24
C GLY A 149 -3.37 -15.91 -11.51
N SER A 150 -3.54 -16.93 -10.68
CA SER A 150 -4.69 -17.09 -9.79
C SER A 150 -4.47 -16.38 -8.46
N GLU A 151 -3.25 -16.42 -7.92
CA GLU A 151 -2.85 -15.78 -6.67
C GLU A 151 -1.68 -14.82 -6.93
N VAL A 152 -1.91 -13.52 -6.82
CA VAL A 152 -0.92 -12.48 -7.17
C VAL A 152 -0.59 -11.63 -5.96
N LEU A 153 0.70 -11.48 -5.65
CA LEU A 153 1.18 -10.58 -4.60
C LEU A 153 1.48 -9.18 -5.17
N VAL A 154 1.07 -8.13 -4.47
CA VAL A 154 1.44 -6.74 -4.73
C VAL A 154 1.88 -6.08 -3.43
N VAL A 155 3.11 -5.57 -3.36
CA VAL A 155 3.59 -4.80 -2.19
C VAL A 155 3.61 -3.30 -2.49
N THR A 156 2.90 -2.50 -1.69
CA THR A 156 2.76 -1.04 -1.90
C THR A 156 2.68 -0.29 -0.55
N SER A 157 2.12 0.92 -0.52
CA SER A 157 2.02 1.81 0.65
C SER A 157 0.56 2.14 1.01
N GLY A 158 0.39 2.85 2.13
CA GLY A 158 -0.89 3.02 2.79
C GLY A 158 -1.89 3.86 2.00
N ILE A 159 -1.49 5.03 1.48
CA ILE A 159 -2.44 5.88 0.73
C ILE A 159 -2.78 5.23 -0.61
N THR A 160 -1.83 4.58 -1.27
CA THR A 160 -2.12 3.77 -2.47
C THR A 160 -3.13 2.66 -2.18
N ILE A 161 -3.03 1.95 -1.05
CA ILE A 161 -4.05 0.95 -0.64
C ILE A 161 -5.40 1.63 -0.43
N LEU A 162 -5.45 2.70 0.38
CA LEU A 162 -6.70 3.38 0.71
C LEU A 162 -7.40 3.93 -0.54
N THR A 163 -6.67 4.60 -1.41
CA THR A 163 -7.22 5.19 -2.65
C THR A 163 -7.66 4.11 -3.64
N LEU A 164 -6.91 3.00 -3.75
CA LEU A 164 -7.33 1.85 -4.55
C LEU A 164 -8.64 1.26 -4.01
N LEU A 165 -8.67 0.85 -2.74
CA LEU A 165 -9.82 0.19 -2.15
C LEU A 165 -11.07 1.07 -2.14
N HIS A 166 -10.92 2.37 -1.86
CA HIS A 166 -12.01 3.33 -1.98
C HIS A 166 -12.56 3.38 -3.41
N GLY A 167 -11.68 3.43 -4.43
CA GLY A 167 -12.08 3.41 -5.84
C GLY A 167 -12.79 2.11 -6.24
N LEU A 168 -12.57 1.01 -5.51
CA LEU A 168 -13.28 -0.26 -5.67
C LEU A 168 -14.54 -0.37 -4.80
N GLY A 169 -14.92 0.69 -4.07
CA GLY A 169 -16.14 0.73 -3.26
C GLY A 169 -16.02 0.08 -1.88
N ALA A 170 -14.82 -0.12 -1.35
CA ALA A 170 -14.64 -0.63 0.00
C ALA A 170 -15.05 0.40 1.07
N ASP A 171 -15.62 -0.10 2.17
CA ASP A 171 -15.75 0.65 3.41
C ASP A 171 -14.40 0.72 4.14
N LEU A 172 -13.99 1.93 4.52
CA LEU A 172 -12.70 2.23 5.14
C LEU A 172 -12.88 2.91 6.51
N GLU A 173 -14.09 2.96 7.08
CA GLU A 173 -14.36 3.67 8.34
C GLU A 173 -13.49 3.18 9.51
N HIS A 174 -13.16 1.89 9.54
CA HIS A 174 -12.29 1.31 10.58
C HIS A 174 -10.81 1.70 10.46
N LEU A 175 -10.39 2.33 9.36
CA LEU A 175 -9.00 2.71 9.09
C LEU A 175 -8.68 4.16 9.43
N ALA A 176 -9.22 4.67 10.55
CA ALA A 176 -9.02 6.05 10.99
C ALA A 176 -7.54 6.48 11.12
N THR A 177 -6.64 5.54 11.44
CA THR A 177 -5.18 5.77 11.56
C THR A 177 -4.38 5.26 10.35
N GLY A 178 -5.07 4.79 9.32
CA GLY A 178 -4.50 4.17 8.12
C GLY A 178 -4.12 2.68 8.28
N PRO A 179 -3.81 1.99 7.18
CA PRO A 179 -3.45 0.56 7.17
C PRO A 179 -2.19 0.31 8.01
N ALA A 180 -2.13 -0.73 8.86
CA ALA A 180 -0.89 -1.08 9.59
C ALA A 180 0.23 -1.57 8.64
N ASN A 181 1.51 -1.49 9.03
CA ASN A 181 2.59 -2.13 8.26
C ASN A 181 2.33 -3.65 8.15
N LEU A 182 2.56 -4.25 6.98
CA LEU A 182 2.23 -5.65 6.64
C LEU A 182 0.75 -6.02 6.76
N SER A 183 -0.13 -5.02 6.85
CA SER A 183 -1.56 -5.26 6.63
C SER A 183 -1.82 -5.71 5.20
N VAL A 184 -2.83 -6.55 5.05
CA VAL A 184 -3.18 -7.23 3.82
C VAL A 184 -4.59 -6.87 3.40
N SER A 185 -4.74 -6.53 2.13
CA SER A 185 -6.04 -6.43 1.48
C SER A 185 -6.11 -7.48 0.39
N THR A 186 -7.27 -8.07 0.18
CA THR A 186 -7.48 -9.01 -0.92
C THR A 186 -8.59 -8.49 -1.82
N VAL A 187 -8.33 -8.51 -3.12
CA VAL A 187 -9.29 -8.11 -4.13
C VAL A 187 -9.42 -9.21 -5.18
N HIS A 188 -10.63 -9.44 -5.64
CA HIS A 188 -10.98 -10.49 -6.59
C HIS A 188 -11.53 -9.88 -7.86
N ARG A 189 -11.04 -10.37 -9.00
CA ARG A 189 -11.69 -10.08 -10.27
C ARG A 189 -13.00 -10.86 -10.38
N ILE A 190 -14.10 -10.16 -10.59
CA ILE A 190 -15.42 -10.72 -10.91
C ILE A 190 -15.75 -10.42 -12.38
N ASP A 191 -16.87 -10.97 -12.89
CA ASP A 191 -17.24 -10.87 -14.31
C ASP A 191 -17.20 -9.43 -14.83
N GLU A 192 -17.74 -8.48 -14.06
CA GLU A 192 -17.65 -7.04 -14.32
C GLU A 192 -17.09 -6.32 -13.09
N GLY A 193 -15.76 -6.16 -13.05
CA GLY A 193 -15.07 -5.32 -12.06
C GLY A 193 -14.36 -6.10 -10.97
N TRP A 194 -14.45 -5.60 -9.74
CA TRP A 194 -13.68 -6.06 -8.60
C TRP A 194 -14.56 -6.22 -7.36
N ARG A 195 -14.25 -7.23 -6.56
CA ARG A 195 -14.77 -7.38 -5.20
C ARG A 195 -13.63 -7.27 -4.21
N VAL A 196 -13.81 -6.47 -3.16
CA VAL A 196 -12.86 -6.36 -2.06
C VAL A 196 -13.28 -7.33 -0.97
N ASP A 197 -12.40 -8.29 -0.64
CA ASP A 197 -12.69 -9.36 0.32
C ASP A 197 -12.06 -9.05 1.70
N ARG A 198 -10.92 -8.36 1.73
CA ARG A 198 -10.26 -7.90 2.96
C ARG A 198 -9.75 -6.48 2.81
N VAL A 199 -9.80 -5.72 3.90
CA VAL A 199 -9.47 -4.30 3.94
C VAL A 199 -8.41 -4.04 5.01
N ALA A 200 -7.15 -3.99 4.59
CA ALA A 200 -5.98 -3.68 5.42
C ALA A 200 -5.94 -4.46 6.76
N ASP A 201 -6.15 -5.76 6.68
CA ASP A 201 -6.16 -6.66 7.82
C ASP A 201 -4.74 -6.88 8.38
N PRO A 202 -4.46 -6.57 9.66
CA PRO A 202 -3.17 -6.86 10.27
C PRO A 202 -2.94 -8.35 10.55
N ASP A 203 -3.97 -9.19 10.55
CA ASP A 203 -3.91 -10.64 10.75
C ASP A 203 -4.58 -11.40 9.58
N PRO A 204 -3.89 -11.56 8.44
CA PRO A 204 -4.43 -12.21 7.26
C PRO A 204 -4.62 -13.72 7.41
N VAL A 205 -4.26 -14.33 8.54
CA VAL A 205 -4.38 -15.78 8.73
C VAL A 205 -5.50 -16.14 9.70
N ALA A 206 -6.03 -15.16 10.43
CA ALA A 206 -7.25 -15.34 11.21
C ALA A 206 -8.44 -15.62 10.26
N VAL A 207 -9.20 -16.68 10.59
CA VAL A 207 -10.39 -17.15 9.88
C VAL A 207 -11.62 -16.34 10.29
#